data_AF-A0A0K2RHL8-F1
#
_entry.id   AF-A0A0K2RHL8-F1
#
_cell.length_a   1.000
_cell.length_b   1.000
_cell.length_c   1.000
_cell.angle_alpha   90.00
_cell.angle_beta   90.00
_cell.angle_gamma   90.00
#
_symmetry.space_group_name_H-M   'P 1'
#
loop_
_entity.id
_entity.type
_entity.pdbx_description
1 polymer ?
#
loop_
_entity_poly.entity_id
_entity_poly.type
_entity_poly.pdbx_seq_one_letter_code
_entity_poly.pdbx_strand_id
1 'polypeptide(L)'
;MRITAMNRVQRGKLAMAAAAISIGLLSVTGCGYINPQQTNEQYSPSDGVRDDLGSLQLRNMLIVSTDANKPGRVIGAVFNTSSSDATLTISGAGGSQATIPVKAKSQTYLNENTDPAILSTSGGARVPWFP
;
A
#
# COMPACT_ATOMS: atom_id res chain seq x y z
N MET A 1 22.86 37.62 43.30
CA MET A 1 22.20 36.30 43.25
C MET A 1 22.42 35.59 44.58
N ARG A 2 21.36 35.35 45.37
CA ARG A 2 21.44 34.56 46.61
C ARG A 2 21.16 33.10 46.27
N ILE A 3 22.17 32.24 46.36
CA ILE A 3 21.99 30.79 46.27
C ILE A 3 21.68 30.32 47.70
N THR A 4 20.41 30.06 47.97
CA THR A 4 19.98 29.52 49.26
C THR A 4 20.43 28.06 49.35
N ALA A 5 21.27 27.73 50.34
CA ALA A 5 21.72 26.37 50.57
C ALA A 5 20.54 25.48 50.99
N MET A 6 20.10 24.57 50.10
CA MET A 6 19.01 23.65 50.39
C MET A 6 19.47 22.54 51.34
N ASN A 7 18.66 22.25 52.38
CA ASN A 7 18.89 21.11 53.27
C ASN A 7 18.57 19.77 52.57
N ARG A 8 19.13 18.65 53.07
CA ARG A 8 18.92 17.27 52.56
C ARG A 8 17.45 16.94 52.31
N VAL A 9 16.55 17.38 53.17
CA VAL A 9 15.10 17.14 53.04
C VAL A 9 14.52 17.84 51.79
N GLN A 10 14.91 19.09 51.52
CA GLN A 10 14.45 19.82 50.34
C GLN A 10 15.03 19.23 49.05
N ARG A 11 16.30 18.77 49.08
CA ARG A 11 16.93 18.07 47.94
C ARG A 11 16.22 16.75 47.63
N GLY A 12 15.85 15.97 48.65
CA GLY A 12 15.09 14.73 48.49
C GLY A 12 13.70 14.96 47.88
N LYS A 13 12.98 15.99 48.34
CA LYS A 13 11.67 16.38 47.77
C LYS A 13 11.78 16.79 46.30
N LEU A 14 12.81 17.58 45.95
CA LEU A 14 13.04 18.02 44.58
C LEU A 14 13.39 16.84 43.65
N ALA A 15 14.22 15.91 44.12
CA ALA A 15 14.58 14.70 43.37
C ALA A 15 13.36 13.81 43.10
N MET A 16 12.48 13.64 44.10
CA MET A 16 11.23 12.88 43.94
C MET A 16 10.27 13.55 42.97
N ALA A 17 10.13 14.88 43.03
CA ALA A 17 9.31 15.63 42.08
C ALA A 17 9.83 15.49 40.64
N ALA A 18 11.15 15.60 40.45
CA ALA A 18 11.78 15.40 39.15
C ALA A 18 11.57 13.98 38.62
N ALA A 19 11.70 12.95 39.48
CA ALA A 19 11.46 11.56 39.10
C ALA A 19 9.99 11.34 38.67
N ALA A 20 9.03 11.86 39.43
CA ALA A 20 7.60 11.73 39.12
C ALA A 20 7.24 12.40 37.78
N ILE A 21 7.75 13.61 37.53
CA ILE A 21 7.55 14.32 36.25
C ILE A 21 8.16 13.52 35.09
N SER A 22 9.36 12.97 35.28
CA SER A 22 10.05 12.21 34.24
C SER A 22 9.28 10.93 33.87
N ILE A 23 8.79 10.19 34.86
CA ILE A 23 7.96 8.99 34.64
C ILE A 23 6.64 9.36 33.95
N GLY A 24 6.01 10.46 34.38
CA GLY A 24 4.78 10.97 33.76
C GLY A 24 4.97 11.31 32.27
N LEU A 25 6.03 12.06 31.93
CA LEU A 25 6.32 12.41 30.55
C LEU A 25 6.59 11.19 29.66
N LEU A 26 7.36 10.22 30.16
CA LEU A 26 7.64 8.97 29.43
C LEU A 26 6.37 8.14 29.18
N SER A 27 5.44 8.13 30.14
CA SER A 27 4.18 7.40 30.00
C SER A 27 3.25 7.98 28.91
N VAL A 28 3.23 9.31 28.75
CA VAL A 28 2.39 10.00 27.74
C VAL A 28 2.97 9.83 26.33
N THR A 29 4.30 9.82 26.19
CA THR A 29 4.95 9.55 24.88
C THR A 29 4.80 8.10 24.41
N GLY A 30 4.37 7.18 25.28
CA GLY A 30 4.14 5.77 24.94
C GLY A 30 2.98 5.52 23.97
N CYS A 31 2.00 6.43 23.89
CA CYS A 31 0.83 6.27 23.01
C CYS A 31 1.21 6.17 21.52
N GLY A 32 2.27 6.86 21.08
CA GLY A 32 2.75 6.78 19.70
C GLY A 32 3.54 5.51 19.38
N TYR A 33 4.01 4.80 20.39
CA TYR A 33 4.73 3.52 20.23
C TYR A 33 3.76 2.34 20.11
N ILE A 34 2.64 2.37 20.82
CA ILE A 34 1.64 1.29 20.82
C ILE A 34 0.56 1.44 19.74
N ASN A 35 0.40 2.62 19.15
CA ASN A 35 -0.55 2.85 18.07
C ASN A 35 0.16 2.73 16.71
N PRO A 36 -0.30 1.84 15.81
CA PRO A 36 0.23 1.77 14.46
C PRO A 36 -0.05 3.09 13.73
N GLN A 37 0.98 3.63 13.07
CA GLN A 37 0.84 4.81 12.24
C GLN A 37 -0.06 4.50 11.05
N GLN A 38 -1.27 5.06 11.05
CA GLN A 38 -2.29 4.81 10.02
C GLN A 38 -1.81 5.13 8.60
N THR A 39 -0.83 6.03 8.42
CA THR A 39 -0.26 6.37 7.11
C THR A 39 0.59 5.26 6.50
N ASN A 40 1.03 4.28 7.31
CA ASN A 40 1.81 3.14 6.85
C ASN A 40 0.93 1.94 6.50
N GLU A 41 -0.38 2.01 6.78
CA GLU A 41 -1.34 0.99 6.39
C GLU A 41 -1.49 1.03 4.86
N GLN A 42 -1.07 -0.05 4.21
CA GLN A 42 -1.19 -0.18 2.77
C GLN A 42 -2.62 -0.58 2.42
N TYR A 43 -3.34 0.30 1.74
CA TYR A 43 -4.64 0.03 1.16
C TYR A 43 -4.67 0.44 -0.32
N SER A 44 -5.67 -0.02 -1.07
CA SER A 44 -5.92 0.48 -2.42
C SER A 44 -6.92 1.65 -2.34
N PRO A 45 -6.50 2.91 -2.54
CA PRO A 45 -7.41 4.06 -2.58
C PRO A 45 -8.21 4.13 -3.90
N SER A 46 -8.12 3.11 -4.76
CA SER A 46 -8.80 3.02 -6.05
C SER A 46 -9.60 1.73 -6.19
N ASP A 47 -10.51 1.69 -7.17
CA ASP A 47 -11.30 0.50 -7.51
C ASP A 47 -10.46 -0.66 -8.08
N GLY A 48 -9.21 -0.38 -8.44
CA GLY A 48 -8.26 -1.38 -8.90
C GLY A 48 -7.67 -2.19 -7.76
N VAL A 49 -7.32 -3.44 -8.07
CA VAL A 49 -6.63 -4.34 -7.13
C VAL A 49 -5.13 -4.02 -7.11
N ARG A 50 -4.54 -4.11 -5.92
CA ARG A 50 -3.09 -4.08 -5.68
C ARG A 50 -2.65 -5.47 -5.23
N ASP A 51 -1.54 -5.96 -5.77
CA ASP A 51 -0.94 -7.22 -5.33
C ASP A 51 0.57 -7.24 -5.62
N ASP A 52 1.32 -8.09 -4.93
CA ASP A 52 2.75 -8.31 -5.13
C ASP A 52 3.03 -9.80 -5.42
N LEU A 53 3.29 -10.11 -6.69
CA LEU A 53 3.57 -11.45 -7.20
C LEU A 53 5.09 -11.69 -7.28
N GLY A 54 5.70 -11.99 -6.14
CA GLY A 54 7.16 -12.17 -6.04
C GLY A 54 7.89 -10.86 -6.35
N SER A 55 8.57 -10.79 -7.50
CA SER A 55 9.27 -9.58 -7.95
C SER A 55 8.41 -8.62 -8.78
N LEU A 56 7.21 -9.05 -9.20
CA LEU A 56 6.26 -8.23 -9.93
C LEU A 56 5.30 -7.56 -8.97
N GLN A 57 5.22 -6.24 -9.02
CA GLN A 57 4.30 -5.44 -8.23
C GLN A 57 3.18 -4.91 -9.12
N LEU A 58 1.95 -5.23 -8.77
CA LEU A 58 0.74 -4.87 -9.50
C LEU A 58 0.06 -3.69 -8.80
N ARG A 59 -0.23 -2.62 -9.55
CA ARG A 59 -0.81 -1.39 -9.01
C ARG A 59 -2.03 -0.98 -9.82
N ASN A 60 -3.14 -0.79 -9.13
CA ASN A 60 -4.40 -0.31 -9.71
C ASN A 60 -4.85 -1.17 -10.91
N MET A 61 -4.82 -2.49 -10.74
CA MET A 61 -5.22 -3.43 -11.79
C MET A 61 -6.75 -3.49 -11.88
N LEU A 62 -7.30 -3.27 -13.07
CA LEU A 62 -8.73 -3.30 -13.33
C LEU A 62 -9.01 -3.90 -14.71
N ILE A 63 -10.13 -4.61 -14.85
CA ILE A 63 -10.64 -5.08 -16.14
C ILE A 63 -11.85 -4.21 -16.49
N VAL A 64 -11.76 -3.48 -17.59
CA VAL A 64 -12.85 -2.63 -18.09
C VAL A 64 -13.48 -3.30 -19.31
N SER A 65 -14.79 -3.54 -19.25
CA SER A 65 -15.56 -4.17 -20.31
C SER A 65 -16.87 -3.41 -20.51
N THR A 66 -17.44 -3.51 -21.71
CA THR A 66 -18.74 -2.92 -22.02
C THR A 66 -19.92 -3.74 -21.48
N ASP A 67 -19.72 -5.05 -21.23
CA ASP A 67 -20.73 -5.93 -20.63
C ASP A 67 -20.08 -7.22 -20.08
N ALA A 68 -20.84 -7.99 -19.29
CA ALA A 68 -20.42 -9.20 -18.59
C ALA A 68 -19.61 -10.20 -19.44
N ASN A 69 -20.10 -10.46 -20.65
CA ASN A 69 -19.55 -11.47 -21.58
C ASN A 69 -18.87 -10.85 -22.80
N LYS A 70 -18.39 -9.61 -22.67
CA LYS A 70 -17.66 -8.91 -23.74
C LYS A 70 -16.16 -8.90 -23.44
N PRO A 71 -15.32 -8.65 -24.45
CA PRO A 71 -13.89 -8.51 -24.23
C PRO A 71 -13.61 -7.43 -23.19
N GLY A 72 -12.73 -7.76 -22.24
CA GLY A 72 -12.32 -6.87 -21.17
C GLY A 72 -10.88 -6.39 -21.39
N ARG A 73 -10.66 -5.09 -21.31
CA ARG A 73 -9.32 -4.49 -21.34
C ARG A 73 -8.75 -4.44 -19.94
N VAL A 74 -7.58 -5.03 -19.74
CA VAL A 74 -6.81 -4.90 -18.52
C VAL A 74 -6.11 -3.53 -18.52
N ILE A 75 -6.28 -2.78 -17.44
CA ILE A 75 -5.59 -1.53 -17.17
C ILE A 75 -4.90 -1.59 -15.81
N GLY A 76 -3.88 -0.75 -15.63
CA GLY A 76 -3.08 -0.70 -14.41
C GLY A 76 -1.60 -0.52 -14.72
N ALA A 77 -0.77 -0.69 -13.70
CA ALA A 77 0.68 -0.60 -13.81
C ALA A 77 1.35 -1.83 -13.21
N VAL A 78 2.37 -2.34 -13.89
CA VAL A 78 3.17 -3.48 -13.47
C VAL A 78 4.62 -3.05 -13.34
N PHE A 79 5.21 -3.27 -12.17
CA PHE A 79 6.61 -2.94 -11.90
C PHE A 79 7.39 -4.23 -11.68
N ASN A 80 8.46 -4.42 -12.44
CA ASN A 80 9.38 -5.54 -12.25
C ASN A 80 10.60 -5.07 -11.47
N THR A 81 10.67 -5.48 -10.20
CA THR A 81 11.77 -5.12 -9.30
C THR A 81 12.99 -6.04 -9.44
N SER A 82 12.90 -7.12 -10.21
CA SER A 82 14.01 -8.05 -10.44
C SER A 82 14.98 -7.56 -11.51
N SER A 83 16.14 -8.21 -11.58
CA SER A 83 17.15 -8.00 -12.62
C SER A 83 16.92 -8.80 -13.91
N SER A 84 15.81 -9.54 -14.01
CA SER A 84 15.47 -10.36 -15.16
C SER A 84 14.13 -9.97 -15.75
N ASP A 85 13.98 -10.15 -17.06
CA ASP A 85 12.70 -9.98 -17.74
C ASP A 85 11.68 -10.98 -17.18
N ALA A 86 10.43 -10.56 -17.10
CA ALA A 86 9.32 -11.39 -16.64
C ALA A 86 8.12 -11.24 -17.58
N THR A 87 7.24 -12.23 -17.53
CA THR A 87 5.98 -12.23 -18.27
C THR A 87 4.84 -12.38 -17.28
N LEU A 88 3.98 -11.37 -17.22
CA LEU A 88 2.75 -11.44 -16.44
C LEU A 88 1.67 -12.08 -17.31
N THR A 89 1.04 -13.12 -16.77
CA THR A 89 -0.07 -13.81 -17.42
C THR A 89 -1.32 -13.64 -16.58
N ILE A 90 -2.35 -13.02 -17.16
CA ILE A 90 -3.63 -12.77 -16.52
C ILE A 90 -4.64 -13.74 -17.11
N SER A 91 -5.16 -14.62 -16.26
CA SER A 91 -6.22 -15.56 -16.63
C SER A 91 -7.59 -14.93 -16.34
N GLY A 92 -8.43 -14.86 -17.37
CA GLY A 92 -9.82 -14.42 -17.29
C GLY A 92 -10.80 -15.60 -17.34
N ALA A 93 -12.10 -15.26 -17.35
CA ALA A 93 -13.14 -16.28 -17.44
C ALA A 93 -13.14 -17.04 -18.77
N GLY A 94 -13.74 -18.22 -18.79
CA GLY A 94 -13.86 -19.02 -20.02
C GLY A 94 -12.52 -19.43 -20.65
N GLY A 95 -11.44 -19.46 -19.87
CA GLY A 95 -10.09 -19.74 -20.36
C GLY A 95 -9.41 -18.57 -21.09
N SER A 96 -9.97 -17.37 -20.99
CA SER A 96 -9.37 -16.17 -21.56
C SER A 96 -8.01 -15.87 -20.93
N GLN A 97 -7.08 -15.31 -21.70
CA GLN A 97 -5.75 -14.97 -21.19
C GLN A 97 -5.17 -13.74 -21.87
N ALA A 98 -4.50 -12.91 -21.09
CA ALA A 98 -3.69 -11.79 -21.57
C ALA A 98 -2.27 -11.93 -21.04
N THR A 99 -1.29 -11.70 -21.91
CA THR A 99 0.14 -11.87 -21.62
C THR A 99 0.85 -10.54 -21.79
N ILE A 100 1.57 -10.10 -20.76
CA ILE A 100 2.19 -8.79 -20.69
C ILE A 100 3.69 -8.99 -20.41
N PRO A 101 4.58 -8.67 -21.36
CA PRO A 101 6.02 -8.66 -21.09
C PRO A 101 6.38 -7.45 -20.22
N VAL A 102 7.23 -7.68 -19.21
CA VAL A 102 7.71 -6.65 -18.29
C VAL A 102 9.23 -6.77 -18.16
N LYS A 103 9.94 -5.77 -18.68
CA LYS A 103 11.41 -5.78 -18.68
C LYS A 103 11.98 -5.69 -17.26
N ALA A 104 13.17 -6.26 -17.05
CA ALA A 104 13.91 -6.13 -15.80
C ALA A 104 14.00 -4.67 -15.34
N LYS A 105 13.86 -4.41 -14.03
CA LYS A 105 13.99 -3.08 -13.42
C LYS A 105 13.16 -1.99 -14.12
N SER A 106 12.01 -2.35 -14.66
CA SER A 106 11.17 -1.45 -15.44
C SER A 106 9.71 -1.45 -14.98
N GLN A 107 8.93 -0.56 -15.57
CA GLN A 107 7.49 -0.44 -15.37
C GLN A 107 6.78 -0.51 -16.72
N THR A 108 5.63 -1.18 -16.73
CA THR A 108 4.74 -1.29 -17.88
C THR A 108 3.39 -0.70 -17.50
N TYR A 109 2.97 0.37 -18.18
CA TYR A 109 1.68 1.03 -17.99
C TYR A 109 0.69 0.55 -19.04
N LEU A 110 -0.34 -0.18 -18.61
CA LEU A 110 -1.31 -0.81 -19.51
C LEU A 110 -2.33 0.17 -20.10
N ASN A 111 -2.33 1.43 -19.64
CA ASN A 111 -3.23 2.49 -20.08
C ASN A 111 -2.63 3.42 -21.15
N GLU A 112 -1.36 3.27 -21.52
CA GLU A 112 -0.65 4.21 -22.40
C GLU A 112 -0.03 3.50 -23.62
N ASN A 113 1.30 3.40 -23.65
CA ASN A 113 2.10 3.10 -24.85
C ASN A 113 2.41 1.60 -25.02
N THR A 114 1.59 0.72 -24.46
CA THR A 114 1.77 -0.73 -24.53
C THR A 114 0.66 -1.36 -25.35
N ASP A 115 0.94 -2.53 -25.92
CA ASP A 115 -0.07 -3.30 -26.62
C ASP A 115 -1.28 -3.61 -25.73
N PRO A 116 -2.49 -3.54 -26.31
CA PRO A 116 -3.73 -4.13 -25.87
C PRO A 116 -3.69 -5.33 -24.93
N ALA A 117 -3.66 -5.20 -23.60
CA ALA A 117 -3.91 -6.36 -22.74
C ALA A 117 -5.42 -6.67 -22.72
N ILE A 118 -5.87 -7.56 -23.62
CA ILE A 118 -7.29 -7.89 -23.79
C ILE A 118 -7.58 -9.32 -23.39
N LEU A 119 -8.59 -9.49 -22.54
CA LEU A 119 -9.26 -10.76 -22.29
C LEU A 119 -10.44 -10.87 -23.27
N SER A 120 -10.54 -11.99 -23.97
CA SER A 120 -11.67 -12.34 -24.85
C SER A 120 -13.04 -12.30 -24.14
N THR A 121 -13.09 -12.45 -22.82
CA THR A 121 -14.27 -12.19 -22.00
C THR A 121 -13.87 -11.69 -20.62
N SER A 122 -14.59 -10.69 -20.10
CA SER A 122 -14.42 -10.21 -18.72
C SER A 122 -14.96 -11.18 -17.67
N GLY A 123 -15.98 -11.98 -18.02
CA GLY A 123 -16.66 -12.90 -17.09
C GLY A 123 -17.29 -12.25 -15.85
N GLY A 124 -17.31 -10.92 -15.77
CA GLY A 124 -17.88 -10.17 -14.67
C GLY A 124 -19.40 -10.09 -14.76
N ALA A 125 -20.06 -9.69 -13.68
CA ALA A 125 -21.45 -9.25 -13.74
C ALA A 125 -21.51 -7.75 -14.07
N ARG A 126 -22.55 -7.29 -14.76
CA ARG A 126 -22.80 -5.85 -14.94
C ARG A 126 -22.89 -5.19 -13.56
N VAL A 127 -22.10 -4.15 -13.35
CA VAL A 127 -22.21 -3.30 -12.15
C VAL A 127 -23.57 -2.58 -12.17
N PRO A 128 -24.48 -2.82 -11.19
CA PRO A 128 -25.88 -2.38 -11.29
C PRO A 128 -26.10 -0.87 -11.40
N TRP A 129 -25.09 -0.08 -11.03
CA TRP A 129 -25.16 1.37 -10.94
C TRP A 129 -24.58 2.09 -12.17
N PHE A 130 -24.04 1.35 -13.16
CA PHE A 130 -23.67 1.90 -14.46
C PHE A 130 -24.78 1.56 -15.49
N PRO A 131 -25.36 2.57 -16.16
CA PRO A 131 -26.44 2.37 -17.14
C PRO A 131 -25.98 1.59 -18.38
#